data_AF-A0A381UU75-F1
#
_entry.id   AF-A0A381UU75-F1
#
_cell.length_a   1.000
_cell.length_b   1.000
_cell.length_c   1.000
_cell.angle_alpha   90.00
_cell.angle_beta   90.00
_cell.angle_gamma   90.00
#
_symmetry.space_group_name_H-M   'P 1'
#
loop_
_entity.id
_entity.type
_entity.pdbx_description
1 polymer ?
#
loop_
_entity_poly.entity_id
_entity_poly.type
_entity_poly.pdbx_seq_one_letter_code
_entity_poly.pdbx_strand_id
1 'polypeptide(L)'
;MKRKALDKLIKLLDLEQLEDNLFRGQSENIGGPRVFGGQVLGQALTAAAKTVDKKRSVHSLHAYFLRPGDMKQPIIYDVDRIRDGGSFTTRRVIAIQKGEAIFNMSSSFHKKETGPTHQIDMPDIPGPEECLSDLELRKQMIDKVPERFREFFT
;
A
#
# COMPACT_ATOMS: atom_id res chain seq x y z
N MET A 1 0.07 13.52 17.84
CA MET A 1 0.95 12.66 17.02
C MET A 1 0.19 11.75 16.07
N LYS A 2 -0.75 10.90 16.55
CA LYS A 2 -1.49 9.93 15.70
C LYS A 2 -2.08 10.50 14.39
N ARG A 3 -2.76 11.66 14.47
CA ARG A 3 -3.36 12.32 13.29
C ARG A 3 -2.33 12.72 12.23
N LYS A 4 -1.17 13.28 12.66
CA LYS A 4 -0.08 13.69 11.75
C LYS A 4 0.53 12.53 10.97
N ALA A 5 0.71 11.36 11.61
CA ALA A 5 1.26 10.18 10.94
C ALA A 5 0.28 9.62 9.90
N LEU A 6 -1.02 9.56 10.24
CA LEU A 6 -2.07 9.15 9.32
C LEU A 6 -2.18 10.12 8.13
N ASP A 7 -2.19 11.42 8.39
CA ASP A 7 -2.26 12.45 7.33
C ASP A 7 -1.05 12.34 6.39
N LYS A 8 0.14 12.04 6.94
CA LYS A 8 1.35 11.80 6.15
C LYS A 8 1.21 10.55 5.27
N LEU A 9 0.68 9.45 5.80
CA LEU A 9 0.41 8.24 5.03
C LEU A 9 -0.62 8.49 3.91
N ILE A 10 -1.71 9.19 4.20
CA ILE A 10 -2.72 9.53 3.18
C ILE A 10 -2.09 10.38 2.08
N LYS A 11 -1.27 11.37 2.44
CA LYS A 11 -0.53 12.20 1.48
C LYS A 11 0.49 11.38 0.67
N LEU A 12 1.15 10.40 1.28
CA LEU A 12 2.10 9.51 0.61
C LEU A 12 1.40 8.62 -0.44
N LEU A 13 0.15 8.25 -0.20
CA LEU A 13 -0.67 7.48 -1.12
C LEU A 13 -1.28 8.33 -2.24
N ASP A 14 -1.36 9.66 -2.08
CA ASP A 14 -1.81 10.56 -3.14
C ASP A 14 -0.69 10.83 -4.16
N LEU A 15 -0.72 10.03 -5.23
CA LEU A 15 0.31 10.07 -6.27
C LEU A 15 0.19 11.31 -7.15
N GLU A 16 1.34 11.88 -7.50
CA GLU A 16 1.49 12.85 -8.58
C GLU A 16 1.17 12.15 -9.91
N GLN A 17 0.25 12.70 -10.70
CA GLN A 17 -0.02 12.21 -12.05
C GLN A 17 0.94 12.88 -13.03
N LEU A 18 1.70 12.07 -13.77
CA LEU A 18 2.64 12.55 -14.78
C LEU A 18 2.02 12.53 -16.18
N GLU A 19 1.21 11.51 -16.46
CA GLU A 19 0.46 11.29 -17.69
C GLU A 19 -0.83 10.49 -17.39
N ASP A 20 -1.68 10.24 -18.38
CA ASP A 20 -2.95 9.52 -18.22
C ASP A 20 -2.84 8.19 -17.46
N ASN A 21 -1.74 7.45 -17.68
CA ASN A 21 -1.49 6.13 -17.10
C ASN A 21 -0.18 6.06 -16.30
N LEU A 22 0.48 7.20 -16.07
CA LEU A 22 1.79 7.25 -15.44
C LEU A 22 1.74 8.12 -14.18
N PHE A 23 2.17 7.55 -13.07
CA PHE A 23 2.10 8.21 -11.76
C PHE A 23 3.45 8.17 -11.05
N ARG A 24 3.71 9.14 -10.18
CA ARG A 24 4.90 9.20 -9.33
C ARG A 24 4.49 9.14 -7.85
N GLY A 25 5.03 8.17 -7.13
CA GLY A 25 4.95 8.06 -5.68
C GLY A 25 6.28 8.42 -5.02
N GLN A 26 6.20 9.07 -3.86
CA GLN A 26 7.37 9.33 -3.03
C GLN A 26 7.68 8.11 -2.16
N SER A 27 8.94 7.97 -1.76
CA SER A 27 9.38 6.93 -0.83
C SER A 27 9.50 7.50 0.57
N GLU A 28 8.97 6.80 1.57
CA GLU A 28 9.11 7.19 2.97
C GLU A 28 9.89 6.14 3.76
N ASN A 29 10.86 6.60 4.55
CA ASN A 29 11.61 5.72 5.43
C ASN A 29 10.85 5.54 6.75
N ILE A 30 10.37 4.34 6.99
CA ILE A 30 9.69 3.94 8.23
C ILE A 30 10.58 3.10 9.18
N GLY A 31 11.90 3.20 9.02
CA GLY A 31 12.91 2.56 9.88
C GLY A 31 13.61 1.33 9.28
N GLY A 32 13.46 1.10 7.98
CA GLY A 32 14.10 0.00 7.26
C GLY A 32 15.12 0.47 6.22
N PRO A 33 16.02 -0.41 5.73
CA PRO A 33 16.98 -0.06 4.69
C PRO A 33 16.38 -0.01 3.27
N ARG A 34 15.10 -0.39 3.13
CA ARG A 34 14.39 -0.58 1.84
C ARG A 34 12.98 0.00 1.95
N VAL A 35 12.40 0.34 0.81
CA VAL A 35 10.99 0.75 0.75
C VAL A 35 10.10 -0.37 1.28
N PHE A 36 9.15 -0.02 2.14
CA PHE A 36 8.20 -0.96 2.70
C PHE A 36 7.26 -1.52 1.62
N GLY A 37 7.08 -2.84 1.59
CA GLY A 37 6.28 -3.50 0.55
C GLY A 37 4.82 -3.02 0.51
N GLY A 38 4.22 -2.75 1.68
CA GLY A 38 2.87 -2.19 1.76
C GLY A 38 2.74 -0.79 1.18
N GLN A 39 3.81 0.02 1.22
CA GLN A 39 3.84 1.32 0.57
C GLN A 39 3.78 1.14 -0.95
N VAL A 40 4.65 0.29 -1.52
CA VAL A 40 4.70 0.04 -2.97
C VAL A 40 3.36 -0.50 -3.47
N LEU A 41 2.78 -1.46 -2.75
CA LEU A 41 1.48 -2.04 -3.08
C LEU A 41 0.35 -1.02 -2.97
N GLY A 42 0.28 -0.27 -1.87
CA GLY A 42 -0.74 0.76 -1.66
C GLY A 42 -0.71 1.83 -2.73
N GLN A 43 0.48 2.35 -3.06
CA GLN A 43 0.67 3.31 -4.14
C GLN A 43 0.30 2.71 -5.50
N ALA A 44 0.72 1.49 -5.82
CA ALA A 44 0.35 0.83 -7.07
C ALA A 44 -1.17 0.64 -7.21
N LEU A 45 -1.86 0.29 -6.13
CA LEU A 45 -3.31 0.16 -6.11
C LEU A 45 -4.00 1.52 -6.29
N THR A 46 -3.47 2.59 -5.70
CA THR A 46 -3.95 3.96 -5.95
C THR A 46 -3.78 4.35 -7.42
N ALA A 47 -2.62 4.08 -8.02
CA ALA A 47 -2.38 4.33 -9.44
C ALA A 47 -3.41 3.60 -10.32
N ALA A 48 -3.62 2.30 -10.08
CA ALA A 48 -4.64 1.53 -10.78
C ALA A 48 -6.03 2.16 -10.62
N ALA A 49 -6.45 2.45 -9.38
CA ALA A 49 -7.77 3.00 -9.06
C ALA A 49 -8.02 4.38 -9.70
N LYS A 50 -7.00 5.24 -9.82
CA LYS A 50 -7.12 6.54 -10.52
C LYS A 50 -7.48 6.39 -12.01
N THR A 51 -7.23 5.23 -12.62
CA THR A 51 -7.57 4.94 -14.02
C THR A 51 -8.90 4.19 -14.21
N VAL A 52 -9.69 4.00 -13.15
CA VAL A 52 -10.94 3.22 -13.16
C VAL A 52 -12.14 4.10 -12.83
N ASP A 53 -13.31 3.80 -13.40
CA ASP A 53 -14.56 4.47 -13.05
C ASP A 53 -14.85 4.35 -11.53
N LYS A 54 -15.19 5.47 -10.89
CA LYS A 54 -15.43 5.58 -9.44
C LYS A 54 -16.55 4.66 -8.91
N LYS A 55 -17.40 4.12 -9.78
CA LYS A 55 -18.46 3.15 -9.44
C LYS A 55 -17.93 1.71 -9.29
N ARG A 56 -16.66 1.47 -9.63
CA ARG A 56 -16.02 0.16 -9.50
C ARG A 56 -15.01 0.17 -8.36
N SER A 57 -15.04 -0.87 -7.55
CA SER A 57 -14.11 -1.08 -6.45
C SER A 57 -13.19 -2.25 -6.74
N VAL A 58 -11.95 -2.19 -6.28
CA VAL A 58 -11.05 -3.35 -6.31
C VAL A 58 -11.65 -4.49 -5.49
N HIS A 59 -11.59 -5.71 -6.00
CA HIS A 59 -12.03 -6.91 -5.28
C HIS A 59 -10.95 -7.99 -5.21
N SER A 60 -9.94 -7.92 -6.08
CA SER A 60 -8.76 -8.79 -5.98
C SER A 60 -7.54 -8.11 -6.59
N LEU A 61 -6.38 -8.55 -6.13
CA LEU A 61 -5.09 -8.21 -6.72
C LEU A 61 -4.12 -9.37 -6.52
N HIS A 62 -3.14 -9.47 -7.41
CA HIS A 62 -1.99 -10.35 -7.31
C HIS A 62 -0.75 -9.53 -7.59
N ALA A 63 0.30 -9.74 -6.82
CA ALA A 63 1.52 -8.94 -6.97
C ALA A 63 2.78 -9.73 -6.69
N TYR A 64 3.87 -9.29 -7.32
CA TYR A 64 5.22 -9.82 -7.15
C TYR A 64 6.18 -8.67 -6.82
N PHE A 65 6.97 -8.87 -5.76
CA PHE A 65 8.09 -8.00 -5.41
C PHE A 65 9.35 -8.57 -6.07
N LEU A 66 9.92 -7.81 -7.01
CA LEU A 66 10.99 -8.30 -7.89
C LEU A 66 12.36 -7.86 -7.40
N ARG A 67 12.45 -6.62 -6.89
CA ARG A 67 13.70 -6.00 -6.45
C ARG A 67 13.47 -5.13 -5.21
N PRO A 68 14.49 -4.92 -4.37
CA PRO A 68 14.40 -3.98 -3.26
C PRO A 68 14.27 -2.54 -3.77
N GLY A 69 13.31 -1.78 -3.23
CA GLY A 69 13.16 -0.36 -3.57
C GLY A 69 14.19 0.53 -2.87
N ASP A 70 14.66 1.56 -3.58
CA ASP A 70 15.55 2.61 -3.09
C ASP A 70 14.74 3.76 -2.47
N MET A 71 14.92 4.00 -1.17
CA MET A 71 14.19 5.04 -0.43
C MET A 71 14.59 6.47 -0.83
N LYS A 72 15.74 6.66 -1.47
CA LYS A 72 16.22 8.00 -1.89
C LYS A 72 15.64 8.43 -3.23
N GLN A 73 14.85 7.57 -3.86
CA GLN A 73 14.31 7.78 -5.20
C GLN A 73 12.78 7.67 -5.17
N PRO A 74 12.07 8.46 -5.98
CA PRO A 74 10.65 8.24 -6.20
C PRO A 74 10.43 6.92 -6.94
N ILE A 75 9.18 6.46 -6.99
CA ILE A 75 8.74 5.28 -7.72
C ILE A 75 7.79 5.72 -8.82
N ILE A 76 8.05 5.27 -10.04
CA ILE A 76 7.15 5.48 -11.18
C ILE A 76 6.21 4.28 -11.27
N TYR A 77 4.90 4.54 -11.38
CA TYR A 77 3.87 3.54 -11.55
C TYR A 77 3.26 3.69 -12.93
N ASP A 78 3.55 2.72 -13.80
CA ASP A 78 2.99 2.64 -15.14
C ASP A 78 1.79 1.69 -15.14
N VAL A 79 0.63 2.18 -15.57
CA VAL A 79 -0.66 1.49 -15.51
C VAL A 79 -1.11 1.06 -16.91
N ASP A 80 -1.12 -0.23 -17.15
CA ASP A 80 -1.69 -0.81 -18.36
C ASP A 80 -3.19 -1.12 -18.16
N ARG A 81 -4.03 -0.57 -19.05
CA ARG A 81 -5.49 -0.70 -19.05
C ARG A 81 -5.92 -1.94 -19.83
N ILE A 82 -5.58 -3.11 -19.28
CA ILE A 82 -5.78 -4.44 -19.91
C ILE A 82 -7.20 -4.62 -20.47
N ARG A 83 -8.24 -4.26 -19.69
CA ARG A 83 -9.64 -4.44 -20.11
C ARG A 83 -10.59 -3.54 -19.34
N ASP A 84 -11.54 -2.94 -20.06
CA ASP A 84 -12.77 -2.35 -19.50
C ASP A 84 -13.99 -3.09 -20.04
N GLY A 85 -14.48 -4.07 -19.29
CA GLY A 85 -15.69 -4.82 -19.60
C GLY A 85 -16.95 -4.23 -18.97
N GLY A 86 -18.09 -4.86 -19.22
CA GLY A 86 -19.39 -4.41 -18.67
C GLY A 86 -19.42 -4.38 -17.14
N SER A 87 -18.98 -5.45 -16.48
CA SER A 87 -18.94 -5.55 -15.02
C SER A 87 -17.53 -5.44 -14.43
N PHE A 88 -16.53 -5.96 -15.13
CA PHE A 88 -15.14 -6.06 -14.65
C PHE A 88 -14.20 -5.11 -15.38
N THR A 89 -13.23 -4.57 -14.65
CA THR A 89 -12.11 -3.79 -15.17
C THR A 89 -10.81 -4.41 -14.66
N THR A 90 -9.85 -4.63 -15.56
CA THR A 90 -8.54 -5.17 -15.21
C THR A 90 -7.47 -4.12 -15.47
N ARG A 91 -6.55 -3.97 -14.51
CA ARG A 91 -5.37 -3.11 -14.61
C ARG A 91 -4.12 -3.91 -14.27
N ARG A 92 -3.03 -3.63 -14.97
CA ARG A 92 -1.69 -4.07 -14.58
C ARG A 92 -0.88 -2.84 -14.21
N VAL A 93 -0.09 -2.93 -13.15
CA VAL A 93 0.79 -1.84 -12.71
C VAL A 93 2.20 -2.36 -12.57
N ILE A 94 3.14 -1.66 -13.20
CA ILE A 94 4.58 -1.90 -13.04
C ILE A 94 5.14 -0.72 -12.23
N ALA A 95 5.76 -1.01 -11.09
CA ALA A 95 6.50 -0.01 -10.35
C ALA A 95 7.98 -0.05 -10.76
N ILE A 96 8.52 1.12 -11.09
CA ILE A 96 9.82 1.27 -11.75
C ILE A 96 10.69 2.22 -10.93
N GLN A 97 11.94 1.84 -10.73
CA GLN A 97 13.00 2.72 -10.23
C GLN A 97 14.26 2.52 -11.07
N LYS A 98 14.95 3.61 -11.41
CA LYS A 98 16.19 3.59 -12.21
C LYS A 98 16.05 2.80 -13.53
N GLY A 99 14.86 2.84 -14.13
CA GLY A 99 14.56 2.10 -15.36
C GLY A 99 14.30 0.60 -15.17
N GLU A 100 14.34 0.09 -13.94
CA GLU A 100 14.08 -1.33 -13.65
C GLU A 100 12.75 -1.53 -12.93
N ALA A 101 12.03 -2.60 -13.30
CA ALA A 101 10.83 -3.02 -12.58
C ALA A 101 11.20 -3.57 -11.20
N ILE A 102 10.68 -2.94 -10.15
CA ILE A 102 10.85 -3.38 -8.75
C ILE A 102 9.65 -4.17 -8.25
N PHE A 103 8.48 -3.97 -8.87
CA PHE A 103 7.22 -4.59 -8.48
C PHE A 103 6.26 -4.67 -9.66
N ASN A 104 5.44 -5.71 -9.70
CA ASN A 104 4.40 -5.91 -10.70
C ASN A 104 3.10 -6.35 -10.00
N MET A 105 1.98 -5.75 -10.37
CA MET A 105 0.65 -6.08 -9.86
C MET A 105 -0.36 -6.20 -10.99
N SER A 106 -1.26 -7.18 -10.88
CA SER A 106 -2.51 -7.23 -11.64
C SER A 106 -3.66 -7.07 -10.65
N SER A 107 -4.62 -6.19 -10.95
CA SER A 107 -5.78 -5.92 -10.12
C SER A 107 -7.08 -5.95 -10.91
N SER A 108 -8.13 -6.44 -10.26
CA SER A 108 -9.47 -6.52 -10.83
C SER A 108 -10.44 -5.67 -10.02
N PHE A 109 -11.25 -4.91 -10.75
CA PHE A 109 -12.26 -4.00 -10.25
C PHE A 109 -13.63 -4.44 -10.73
N HIS A 110 -14.63 -4.24 -9.90
CA HIS A 110 -16.01 -4.65 -10.18
C HIS A 110 -16.98 -3.58 -9.71
N LYS A 111 -18.06 -3.37 -10.47
CA LYS A 111 -19.18 -2.54 -10.02
C LYS A 111 -19.88 -3.19 -8.82
N LYS A 112 -20.53 -2.42 -7.96
CA LYS A 112 -21.30 -3.03 -6.86
C LYS A 112 -22.51 -3.80 -7.42
N GLU A 113 -22.70 -5.03 -6.97
CA GLU A 113 -23.87 -5.86 -7.30
C GLU A 113 -24.34 -6.60 -6.03
N THR A 114 -25.62 -6.95 -5.99
CA THR A 114 -26.22 -7.76 -4.93
C THR A 114 -26.08 -9.25 -5.27
N GLY A 115 -25.80 -10.08 -4.27
CA GLY A 115 -25.73 -11.53 -4.43
C GLY A 115 -25.73 -12.24 -3.08
N PRO A 116 -25.63 -13.57 -3.07
CA PRO A 116 -25.48 -14.35 -1.85
C PRO A 116 -24.25 -13.89 -1.06
N THR A 117 -24.38 -13.87 0.26
CA THR A 117 -23.33 -13.45 1.19
C THR A 117 -23.17 -14.53 2.26
N HIS A 118 -21.94 -15.00 2.44
CA HIS A 118 -21.54 -15.85 3.54
C HIS A 118 -20.07 -15.56 3.86
N GLN A 119 -19.70 -15.74 5.12
CA GLN A 119 -18.32 -15.67 5.59
C GLN A 119 -18.17 -16.64 6.77
N ILE A 120 -16.94 -16.99 7.10
CA ILE A 120 -16.67 -17.69 8.37
C ILE A 120 -16.93 -16.76 9.54
N ASP A 121 -17.30 -17.34 10.68
CA ASP A 121 -17.44 -16.57 11.93
C ASP A 121 -16.07 -16.09 12.41
N MET A 122 -16.05 -14.90 13.01
CA MET A 122 -14.86 -14.34 13.64
C MET A 122 -14.51 -15.19 14.88
N PRO A 123 -13.24 -15.59 15.07
CA PRO A 123 -12.84 -16.35 16.26
C PRO A 123 -13.00 -15.51 17.53
N ASP A 124 -13.26 -16.18 18.66
CA ASP A 124 -13.30 -15.56 19.98
C ASP A 124 -11.87 -15.24 20.45
N ILE A 125 -11.52 -13.96 20.47
CA ILE A 125 -10.19 -13.43 20.83
C ILE A 125 -10.34 -12.19 21.71
N PRO A 126 -9.33 -11.86 22.54
CA PRO A 126 -9.37 -10.66 23.38
C PRO A 126 -9.63 -9.38 22.57
N GLY A 127 -10.38 -8.45 23.17
CA GLY A 127 -10.64 -7.15 22.58
C GLY A 127 -9.40 -6.25 22.53
N PRO A 128 -9.42 -5.17 21.74
CA PRO A 128 -8.29 -4.24 21.65
C PRO A 128 -7.96 -3.58 23.00
N GLU A 129 -8.93 -3.42 23.91
CA GLU A 129 -8.74 -2.88 25.27
C GLU A 129 -7.93 -3.82 26.19
N GLU A 130 -7.90 -5.11 25.86
CA GLU A 130 -7.16 -6.14 26.59
C GLU A 130 -5.74 -6.36 26.01
N CYS A 131 -5.43 -5.70 24.89
CA CYS A 131 -4.16 -5.80 24.21
C CYS A 131 -3.30 -4.56 24.46
N LEU A 132 -1.99 -4.77 24.67
CA LEU A 132 -1.03 -3.67 24.60
C LEU A 132 -0.77 -3.30 23.14
N SER A 133 -0.75 -2.01 22.85
CA SER A 133 -0.33 -1.53 21.53
C SER A 133 1.16 -1.79 21.31
N ASP A 134 1.56 -1.91 20.05
CA ASP A 134 2.97 -2.08 19.67
C ASP A 134 3.86 -0.94 20.23
N LEU A 135 3.33 0.28 20.30
CA LEU A 135 4.05 1.42 20.89
C LEU A 135 4.26 1.26 22.39
N GLU A 136 3.28 0.76 23.13
CA GLU A 136 3.39 0.53 24.58
C GLU A 136 4.41 -0.58 24.86
N LEU A 137 4.37 -1.68 24.09
CA LEU A 137 5.33 -2.76 24.17
C LEU A 137 6.76 -2.28 23.89
N ARG A 138 6.95 -1.51 22.81
CA ARG A 138 8.25 -0.92 22.45
C ARG A 138 8.83 -0.05 23.56
N LYS A 139 8.01 0.80 24.19
CA LYS A 139 8.44 1.66 25.29
C LYS A 139 8.91 0.86 26.52
N GLN A 140 8.25 -0.25 26.83
CA GLN A 140 8.67 -1.13 27.94
C GLN A 140 10.02 -1.82 27.67
N MET A 141 10.42 -1.94 26.40
CA MET A 141 11.65 -2.61 25.99
C MET A 141 12.80 -1.64 25.67
N ILE A 142 12.60 -0.33 25.75
CA ILE A 142 13.56 0.68 25.24
C ILE A 142 14.94 0.60 25.88
N ASP A 143 15.01 0.22 27.16
CA ASP A 143 16.27 0.04 27.91
C ASP A 143 17.11 -1.12 27.37
N LYS A 144 16.48 -2.08 26.70
CA LYS A 144 17.13 -3.24 26.05
C LYS A 144 17.52 -2.95 24.60
N VAL A 145 17.14 -1.80 24.04
CA VAL A 145 17.41 -1.41 22.65
C VAL A 145 18.70 -0.58 22.58
N PRO A 146 19.67 -0.92 21.69
CA PRO A 146 20.85 -0.10 21.46
C PRO A 146 20.48 1.33 21.08
N GLU A 147 21.23 2.31 21.59
CA GLU A 147 20.89 3.73 21.52
C GLU A 147 20.60 4.23 20.09
N ARG A 148 21.37 3.76 19.10
CA ARG A 148 21.22 4.08 17.67
C ARG A 148 19.84 3.72 17.06
N PHE A 149 19.06 2.86 17.71
CA PHE A 149 17.76 2.42 17.22
C PHE A 149 16.59 2.97 18.02
N ARG A 150 16.84 3.65 19.15
CA ARG A 150 15.79 4.10 20.07
C ARG A 150 14.83 5.11 19.44
N GLU A 151 15.28 5.92 18.48
CA GLU A 151 14.43 6.87 17.75
C GLU A 151 13.28 6.19 16.98
N PHE A 152 13.42 4.91 16.61
CA PHE A 152 12.35 4.14 15.94
C PHE A 152 11.37 3.46 16.92
N PHE A 153 11.56 3.66 18.23
CA PHE A 153 10.76 3.07 19.31
C PHE A 153 9.92 4.11 20.08
N THR A 154 9.99 5.38 19.69
CA THR A 154 9.24 6.52 20.27
C THR A 154 8.29 7.15 19.27
#